data_AF-A0A4S8MS20-F1
#
_entry.id   AF-A0A4S8MS20-F1
#
_cell.length_a   1.000
_cell.length_b   1.000
_cell.length_c   1.000
_cell.angle_alpha   90.00
_cell.angle_beta   90.00
_cell.angle_gamma   90.00
#
_symmetry.space_group_name_H-M   'P 1'
#
loop_
_entity.id
_entity.type
_entity.pdbx_description
1 polymer ?
#
loop_
_entity_poly.entity_id
_entity_poly.type
_entity_poly.pdbx_seq_one_letter_code
_entity_poly.pdbx_strand_id
1 'polypeptide(L)'
;MPPPAESDEELVSPLQLALPIARNQNECPADGMISYEQLNRWRMNWFNKLSDAAEIPRFDEDIEEIQPAHIFAQSVDHLSIALLNLVIGLITGNKPDLPDARHCAVGFITETGIEEWVSSGMGLERGMFTAVFETIVLQDKFWSQSPANDTNHIPYWLSGRLTRSLDAQQHFEAHGALIAMHILIHGAGPARISIWIVLAIVLTKEKFYQLPDEFIQYVDPAAFTQLQPWLQHKNFLVNSERKWRENENLTPKVCQALSMLVGRARINLADLPEYISQSEYGSLTEQIKSWLFLNHDNPWETTELQAISKGFHRKWQTGAFSPKSLNMIHMIQEYFTLETPAPMIGRLFCQKIVDVDQILKGHLVFETNDLSPHLEYVAKIFELRLVRYLQQPGHATDCNGIIPQYAMKKAFKDPVLRARLLLLACTDMELLPSDPNWKIKFSFSDADIDWCKKEIPKPLTFRACFSRVDVSYNQGLRDILVESLSNGSGPDYLLLFDHWFHEQLVSAPKVYNIY
;
A
#
# COMPACT_ATOMS: atom_id res chain seq x y z
N MET A 1 70.23 9.89 21.36
CA MET A 1 68.76 9.74 21.36
C MET A 1 68.20 10.95 20.63
N PRO A 2 67.75 10.80 19.38
CA PRO A 2 67.09 11.88 18.64
C PRO A 2 65.62 12.00 19.07
N PRO A 3 64.98 13.16 18.88
CA PRO A 3 63.59 13.39 19.26
C PRO A 3 62.63 12.60 18.34
N PRO A 4 61.41 12.29 18.80
CA PRO A 4 60.45 11.52 18.01
C PRO A 4 59.92 12.35 16.84
N ALA A 5 59.76 11.66 15.72
CA ALA A 5 59.25 12.16 14.46
C ALA A 5 57.82 12.71 14.61
N GLU A 6 57.59 13.88 14.03
CA GLU A 6 56.29 14.46 13.74
C GLU A 6 55.50 13.48 12.89
N SER A 7 54.34 13.07 13.38
CA SER A 7 53.40 12.21 12.64
C SER A 7 52.65 13.07 11.63
N ASP A 8 52.75 12.65 10.38
CA ASP A 8 52.10 13.22 9.21
C ASP A 8 50.62 13.56 9.43
N GLU A 9 50.28 14.82 9.17
CA GLU A 9 48.92 15.27 8.88
C GLU A 9 48.42 14.55 7.62
N GLU A 10 47.47 13.63 7.79
CA GLU A 10 46.68 13.14 6.67
C GLU A 10 45.84 14.30 6.10
N LEU A 11 46.26 14.74 4.91
CA LEU A 11 45.51 15.57 3.98
C LEU A 11 44.14 14.94 3.69
N VAL A 12 43.12 15.36 4.44
CA VAL A 12 41.72 15.14 4.11
C VAL A 12 41.38 15.93 2.84
N SER A 13 41.08 15.20 1.78
CA SER A 13 40.64 15.72 0.48
C SER A 13 39.41 16.65 0.58
N PRO A 14 39.36 17.77 -0.15
CA PRO A 14 38.25 18.74 -0.12
C PRO A 14 37.03 18.26 -0.93
N LEU A 15 36.42 17.15 -0.49
CA LEU A 15 35.22 16.54 -1.09
C LEU A 15 34.08 16.31 -0.07
N GLN A 16 34.07 17.09 1.03
CA GLN A 16 33.04 17.03 2.08
C GLN A 16 32.19 18.30 2.24
N LEU A 17 32.16 19.18 1.23
CA LEU A 17 31.32 20.39 1.24
C LEU A 17 30.51 20.51 -0.05
N ALA A 18 29.41 19.74 -0.13
CA ALA A 18 28.15 20.12 -0.78
C ALA A 18 27.18 18.94 -0.77
N LEU A 19 26.31 18.86 0.25
CA LEU A 19 24.98 18.24 0.14
C LEU A 19 24.10 18.70 1.32
N PRO A 20 23.37 19.82 1.19
CA PRO A 20 22.16 20.06 1.96
C PRO A 20 20.97 19.70 1.07
N ILE A 21 20.68 18.40 0.87
CA ILE A 21 19.45 17.95 0.23
C ILE A 21 18.92 16.74 0.99
N ALA A 22 18.09 17.00 1.99
CA ALA A 22 17.02 16.13 2.51
C ALA A 22 16.64 16.59 3.93
N ARG A 23 16.01 17.77 4.05
CA ARG A 23 15.35 18.17 5.33
C ARG A 23 13.90 18.62 5.20
N ASN A 24 13.27 18.43 4.03
CA ASN A 24 11.82 18.52 3.88
C ASN A 24 11.36 17.57 2.76
N GLN A 25 11.11 16.30 3.07
CA GLN A 25 10.43 15.38 2.13
C GLN A 25 8.93 15.70 1.98
N ASN A 26 8.41 16.67 2.73
CA ASN A 26 7.05 17.19 2.56
C ASN A 26 6.94 18.26 1.45
N GLU A 27 8.06 18.72 0.91
CA GLU A 27 8.10 19.59 -0.28
C GLU A 27 8.74 18.79 -1.42
N CYS A 28 7.91 18.03 -2.13
CA CYS A 28 8.32 17.32 -3.34
C CYS A 28 8.47 18.34 -4.49
N PRO A 29 9.56 18.31 -5.28
CA PRO A 29 9.91 19.40 -6.21
C PRO A 29 9.15 19.39 -7.56
N ALA A 30 8.09 18.58 -7.71
CA ALA A 30 7.33 18.54 -8.96
C ALA A 30 6.16 19.54 -8.93
N ASP A 31 6.34 20.70 -9.59
CA ASP A 31 5.23 21.58 -9.98
C ASP A 31 4.14 20.74 -10.68
N GLY A 32 2.94 20.69 -10.09
CA GLY A 32 1.79 19.96 -10.64
C GLY A 32 1.30 18.74 -9.85
N MET A 33 1.88 18.43 -8.68
CA MET A 33 1.31 17.43 -7.76
C MET A 33 0.05 17.97 -7.06
N ILE A 34 -1.01 17.17 -7.05
CA ILE A 34 -2.32 17.48 -6.47
C ILE A 34 -2.18 17.70 -4.97
N SER A 35 -2.81 18.75 -4.44
CA SER A 35 -2.87 18.94 -3.00
C SER A 35 -3.70 17.84 -2.34
N TYR A 36 -3.40 17.60 -1.07
CA TYR A 36 -4.15 16.63 -0.29
C TYR A 36 -5.66 16.94 -0.33
N GLU A 37 -6.00 18.21 -0.12
CA GLU A 37 -7.36 18.70 0.03
C GLU A 37 -8.20 18.46 -1.23
N GLN A 38 -7.56 18.57 -2.40
CA GLN A 38 -8.19 18.28 -3.69
C GLN A 38 -8.59 16.80 -3.83
N LEU A 39 -7.73 15.86 -3.39
CA LEU A 39 -8.03 14.42 -3.41
C LEU A 39 -9.18 14.04 -2.45
N ASN A 40 -9.23 14.63 -1.26
CA ASN A 40 -10.31 14.32 -0.31
C ASN A 40 -11.64 14.96 -0.70
N ARG A 41 -11.61 16.18 -1.23
CA ARG A 41 -12.82 16.85 -1.76
C ARG A 41 -13.45 16.02 -2.88
N TRP A 42 -12.63 15.40 -3.73
CA TRP A 42 -13.09 14.44 -4.72
C TRP A 42 -13.78 13.23 -4.09
N ARG A 43 -13.10 12.55 -3.15
CA ARG A 43 -13.60 11.33 -2.48
C ARG A 43 -14.94 11.58 -1.76
N MET A 44 -15.02 12.64 -0.97
CA MET A 44 -16.24 12.99 -0.21
C MET A 44 -17.41 13.35 -1.13
N ASN A 45 -17.17 14.10 -2.20
CA ASN A 45 -18.21 14.42 -3.16
C ASN A 45 -18.74 13.19 -3.91
N TRP A 46 -17.90 12.18 -4.14
CA TRP A 46 -18.32 10.91 -4.72
C TRP A 46 -19.14 10.07 -3.74
N PHE A 47 -18.65 9.90 -2.49
CA PHE A 47 -19.39 9.19 -1.44
C PHE A 47 -20.77 9.81 -1.20
N ASN A 48 -20.86 11.14 -1.15
CA ASN A 48 -22.15 11.83 -1.00
C ASN A 48 -23.08 11.54 -2.19
N LYS A 49 -22.58 11.62 -3.44
CA LYS A 49 -23.39 11.30 -4.64
C LYS A 49 -23.86 9.85 -4.72
N LEU A 50 -23.10 8.90 -4.16
CA LEU A 50 -23.52 7.51 -4.05
C LEU A 50 -24.51 7.28 -2.91
N SER A 51 -24.26 7.90 -1.75
CA SER A 51 -25.12 7.82 -0.57
C SER A 51 -26.49 8.43 -0.85
N ASP A 52 -26.55 9.56 -1.57
CA ASP A 52 -27.79 10.21 -1.98
C ASP A 52 -28.61 9.37 -2.99
N ALA A 53 -28.00 8.37 -3.62
CA ALA A 53 -28.61 7.54 -4.66
C ALA A 53 -29.18 6.21 -4.15
N ALA A 54 -28.99 5.86 -2.86
CA ALA A 54 -29.36 4.58 -2.28
C ALA A 54 -30.49 4.73 -1.24
N GLU A 55 -31.73 4.38 -1.61
CA GLU A 55 -32.76 3.98 -0.63
C GLU A 55 -32.76 2.45 -0.49
N ILE A 56 -32.97 1.98 0.76
CA ILE A 56 -32.92 0.57 1.19
C ILE A 56 -34.31 -0.09 1.03
N PRO A 57 -34.46 -1.18 0.25
CA PRO A 57 -35.61 -2.08 0.37
C PRO A 57 -35.30 -3.25 1.32
N ARG A 58 -36.26 -3.63 2.17
CA ARG A 58 -36.24 -4.86 2.98
C ARG A 58 -36.79 -6.04 2.16
N PHE A 59 -36.23 -7.24 2.29
CA PHE A 59 -36.82 -8.48 1.79
C PHE A 59 -36.48 -9.72 2.63
N ASP A 60 -37.41 -10.69 2.52
CA ASP A 60 -37.60 -11.94 3.28
C ASP A 60 -36.67 -13.12 2.89
N GLU A 61 -36.63 -14.06 3.83
CA GLU A 61 -35.74 -15.20 4.12
C GLU A 61 -35.63 -16.34 3.07
N ASP A 62 -34.45 -16.99 3.04
CA ASP A 62 -34.25 -18.46 3.13
C ASP A 62 -32.75 -18.83 3.01
N ILE A 63 -32.01 -19.02 4.11
CA ILE A 63 -30.63 -19.59 4.11
C ILE A 63 -30.38 -20.48 5.34
N GLU A 64 -29.76 -21.65 5.11
CA GLU A 64 -29.44 -22.70 6.08
C GLU A 64 -28.30 -22.36 7.07
N GLU A 65 -28.42 -22.94 8.27
CA GLU A 65 -27.70 -22.68 9.53
C GLU A 65 -26.29 -23.33 9.60
N ILE A 66 -25.20 -22.57 9.81
CA ILE A 66 -23.83 -23.10 10.00
C ILE A 66 -23.02 -22.30 11.06
N GLN A 67 -22.20 -23.00 11.86
CA GLN A 67 -21.56 -22.56 13.11
C GLN A 67 -20.27 -21.69 13.00
N PRO A 68 -19.94 -20.84 14.03
CA PRO A 68 -19.20 -19.57 13.85
C PRO A 68 -17.65 -19.60 13.90
N ALA A 69 -17.01 -20.58 14.56
CA ALA A 69 -15.59 -20.44 14.96
C ALA A 69 -14.54 -20.75 13.87
N HIS A 70 -14.93 -21.29 12.71
CA HIS A 70 -14.03 -21.58 11.57
C HIS A 70 -14.25 -20.65 10.37
N ILE A 71 -15.11 -19.64 10.52
CA ILE A 71 -15.61 -18.84 9.41
C ILE A 71 -14.54 -17.90 8.86
N PHE A 72 -13.81 -17.12 9.66
CA PHE A 72 -13.21 -15.90 9.10
C PHE A 72 -12.16 -16.09 7.99
N ALA A 73 -11.11 -16.91 8.16
CA ALA A 73 -10.10 -17.13 7.11
C ALA A 73 -10.68 -17.84 5.88
N GLN A 74 -11.51 -18.88 6.07
CA GLN A 74 -12.22 -19.55 4.98
C GLN A 74 -13.29 -18.65 4.34
N SER A 75 -13.90 -17.74 5.10
CA SER A 75 -14.94 -16.82 4.66
C SER A 75 -14.39 -15.60 3.97
N VAL A 76 -13.17 -15.15 4.30
CA VAL A 76 -12.50 -14.09 3.55
C VAL A 76 -12.08 -14.65 2.20
N ASP A 77 -11.57 -15.89 2.13
CA ASP A 77 -11.31 -16.55 0.84
C ASP A 77 -12.63 -16.80 0.06
N HIS A 78 -13.68 -17.32 0.71
CA HIS A 78 -14.98 -17.53 0.07
C HIS A 78 -15.71 -16.23 -0.29
N LEU A 79 -15.65 -15.16 0.51
CA LEU A 79 -16.16 -13.82 0.18
C LEU A 79 -15.32 -13.20 -0.92
N SER A 80 -14.01 -13.42 -0.93
CA SER A 80 -13.15 -12.89 -1.99
C SER A 80 -13.49 -13.54 -3.32
N ILE A 81 -13.70 -14.85 -3.31
CA ILE A 81 -14.21 -15.62 -4.45
C ILE A 81 -15.64 -15.18 -4.79
N ALA A 82 -16.51 -14.96 -3.81
CA ALA A 82 -17.89 -14.54 -4.03
C ALA A 82 -17.98 -13.10 -4.57
N LEU A 83 -17.15 -12.17 -4.10
CA LEU A 83 -17.03 -10.80 -4.59
C LEU A 83 -16.46 -10.80 -6.01
N LEU A 84 -15.42 -11.61 -6.26
CA LEU A 84 -14.89 -11.82 -7.59
C LEU A 84 -15.95 -12.41 -8.53
N ASN A 85 -16.69 -13.44 -8.09
CA ASN A 85 -17.77 -14.06 -8.84
C ASN A 85 -18.97 -13.13 -9.02
N LEU A 86 -19.27 -12.27 -8.04
CA LEU A 86 -20.29 -11.24 -8.12
C LEU A 86 -19.88 -10.20 -9.18
N VAL A 87 -18.64 -9.72 -9.13
CA VAL A 87 -18.11 -8.80 -10.14
C VAL A 87 -18.11 -9.46 -11.52
N ILE A 88 -17.70 -10.72 -11.64
CA ILE A 88 -17.77 -11.49 -12.90
C ILE A 88 -19.23 -11.65 -13.37
N GLY A 89 -20.16 -11.98 -12.48
CA GLY A 89 -21.59 -12.10 -12.80
C GLY A 89 -22.18 -10.77 -13.28
N LEU A 90 -21.89 -9.69 -12.56
CA LEU A 90 -22.24 -8.32 -12.96
C LEU A 90 -21.61 -7.94 -14.30
N ILE A 91 -20.42 -8.44 -14.64
CA ILE A 91 -19.75 -8.20 -15.94
C ILE A 91 -20.41 -8.98 -17.07
N THR A 92 -20.66 -10.25 -16.84
CA THR A 92 -21.16 -11.18 -17.86
C THR A 92 -22.66 -11.04 -18.12
N GLY A 93 -23.39 -10.32 -17.26
CA GLY A 93 -24.85 -10.19 -17.36
C GLY A 93 -25.60 -11.45 -16.90
N ASN A 94 -24.87 -12.49 -16.53
CA ASN A 94 -25.39 -13.60 -15.75
C ASN A 94 -25.50 -13.09 -14.32
N LYS A 95 -26.71 -12.72 -13.88
CA LYS A 95 -26.97 -12.58 -12.44
C LYS A 95 -26.86 -13.98 -11.85
N PRO A 96 -25.80 -14.35 -11.12
CA PRO A 96 -25.97 -15.45 -10.17
C PRO A 96 -27.13 -15.07 -9.24
N ASP A 97 -27.88 -16.06 -8.75
CA ASP A 97 -28.83 -15.88 -7.64
C ASP A 97 -28.01 -15.51 -6.39
N LEU A 98 -27.63 -14.24 -6.30
CA LEU A 98 -26.91 -13.66 -5.18
C LEU A 98 -27.73 -12.51 -4.61
N PRO A 99 -27.78 -12.40 -3.27
CA PRO A 99 -28.55 -11.36 -2.58
C PRO A 99 -28.05 -9.95 -2.93
N ASP A 100 -28.94 -8.97 -2.79
CA ASP A 100 -28.82 -7.59 -3.25
C ASP A 100 -27.64 -6.86 -2.56
N ALA A 101 -26.49 -6.74 -3.25
CA ALA A 101 -25.20 -6.31 -2.70
C ALA A 101 -25.04 -4.78 -2.57
N ARG A 102 -26.02 -4.07 -2.00
CA ARG A 102 -25.99 -2.58 -1.92
C ARG A 102 -25.19 -2.04 -0.74
N HIS A 103 -24.86 -2.90 0.21
CA HIS A 103 -23.79 -2.70 1.18
C HIS A 103 -23.09 -4.04 1.34
N CYS A 104 -21.75 -4.08 1.36
CA CYS A 104 -21.05 -5.25 1.87
C CYS A 104 -21.20 -5.24 3.40
N ALA A 105 -22.43 -5.43 3.87
CA ALA A 105 -22.75 -5.65 5.26
C ALA A 105 -22.52 -7.14 5.51
N VAL A 106 -21.63 -7.45 6.45
CA VAL A 106 -21.45 -8.82 6.91
C VAL A 106 -22.56 -9.04 7.93
N GLY A 107 -23.59 -9.79 7.53
CA GLY A 107 -24.62 -10.24 8.44
C GLY A 107 -24.03 -11.28 9.38
N PHE A 108 -24.15 -11.05 10.68
CA PHE A 108 -23.90 -12.08 11.68
C PHE A 108 -25.25 -12.66 12.11
N ILE A 109 -25.39 -13.97 12.07
CA ILE A 109 -26.49 -14.66 12.74
C ILE A 109 -26.01 -14.91 14.17
N THR A 110 -26.59 -14.19 15.13
CA THR A 110 -26.28 -14.38 16.55
C THR A 110 -26.78 -15.73 17.05
N GLU A 111 -26.30 -16.22 18.20
CA GLU A 111 -26.82 -17.44 18.85
C GLU A 111 -28.35 -17.39 19.13
N THR A 112 -28.94 -16.19 19.06
CA THR A 112 -30.39 -15.97 19.23
C THR A 112 -31.19 -16.01 17.92
N GLY A 113 -30.54 -16.21 16.78
CA GLY A 113 -31.18 -16.18 15.45
C GLY A 113 -31.53 -14.77 14.96
N ILE A 114 -31.10 -13.73 15.66
CA ILE A 114 -31.26 -12.34 15.21
C ILE A 114 -30.17 -12.03 14.19
N GLU A 115 -30.58 -11.66 12.98
CA GLU A 115 -29.70 -11.07 11.97
C GLU A 115 -29.37 -9.63 12.37
N GLU A 116 -28.13 -9.40 12.78
CA GLU A 116 -27.61 -8.05 12.93
C GLU A 116 -26.80 -7.65 11.70
N TRP A 117 -27.32 -6.65 10.98
CA TRP A 117 -26.66 -6.01 9.86
C TRP A 117 -25.73 -4.92 10.39
N VAL A 118 -24.49 -5.29 10.68
CA VAL A 118 -23.47 -4.33 11.09
C VAL A 118 -22.89 -3.69 9.83
N SER A 119 -22.90 -2.36 9.74
CA SER A 119 -22.08 -1.69 8.72
C SER A 119 -20.65 -2.10 8.98
N SER A 120 -20.05 -2.82 8.03
CA SER A 120 -18.73 -3.44 8.17
C SER A 120 -17.61 -2.43 8.49
N GLY A 121 -17.89 -1.13 8.35
CA GLY A 121 -16.91 -0.05 8.57
C GLY A 121 -15.74 -0.17 7.60
N MET A 122 -14.90 0.87 7.56
CA MET A 122 -13.85 0.90 6.53
C MET A 122 -12.81 -0.22 6.68
N GLY A 123 -12.56 -0.70 7.91
CA GLY A 123 -11.53 -1.71 8.18
C GLY A 123 -11.84 -3.06 7.55
N LEU A 124 -13.02 -3.62 7.84
CA LEU A 124 -13.39 -4.96 7.34
C LEU A 124 -13.48 -5.01 5.81
N GLU A 125 -14.06 -3.97 5.21
CA GLU A 125 -14.13 -3.84 3.75
C GLU A 125 -12.71 -3.79 3.14
N ARG A 126 -11.79 -3.02 3.72
CA ARG A 126 -10.38 -2.95 3.28
C ARG A 126 -9.66 -4.28 3.40
N GLY A 127 -9.84 -4.99 4.51
CA GLY A 127 -9.28 -6.33 4.73
C GLY A 127 -9.72 -7.31 3.66
N MET A 128 -11.03 -7.31 3.36
CA MET A 128 -11.59 -8.12 2.29
C MET A 128 -10.99 -7.77 0.93
N PHE A 129 -10.93 -6.50 0.54
CA PHE A 129 -10.30 -6.12 -0.73
C PHE A 129 -8.82 -6.51 -0.78
N THR A 130 -8.10 -6.34 0.32
CA THR A 130 -6.69 -6.74 0.41
C THR A 130 -6.56 -8.23 0.16
N ALA A 131 -7.34 -9.06 0.86
CA ALA A 131 -7.34 -10.50 0.64
C ALA A 131 -7.73 -10.88 -0.79
N VAL A 132 -8.74 -10.23 -1.38
CA VAL A 132 -9.12 -10.41 -2.80
C VAL A 132 -7.92 -10.19 -3.72
N PHE A 133 -7.18 -9.10 -3.55
CA PHE A 133 -6.01 -8.83 -4.38
C PHE A 133 -4.90 -9.83 -4.13
N GLU A 134 -4.66 -10.24 -2.88
CA GLU A 134 -3.71 -11.30 -2.57
C GLU A 134 -4.08 -12.62 -3.27
N THR A 135 -5.33 -13.04 -3.22
CA THR A 135 -5.81 -14.24 -3.91
C THR A 135 -5.69 -14.09 -5.43
N ILE A 136 -6.02 -12.92 -5.99
CA ILE A 136 -5.94 -12.66 -7.44
C ILE A 136 -4.50 -12.77 -7.92
N VAL A 137 -3.54 -12.10 -7.26
CA VAL A 137 -2.16 -12.06 -7.73
C VAL A 137 -1.42 -13.39 -7.55
N LEU A 138 -1.89 -14.26 -6.66
CA LEU A 138 -1.40 -15.63 -6.51
C LEU A 138 -1.89 -16.58 -7.62
N GLN A 139 -2.78 -16.14 -8.51
CA GLN A 139 -3.15 -16.91 -9.68
C GLN A 139 -2.08 -16.76 -10.76
N ASP A 140 -1.02 -17.58 -10.67
CA ASP A 140 0.14 -17.57 -11.58
C ASP A 140 -0.22 -17.68 -13.07
N LYS A 141 -1.43 -18.18 -13.38
CA LYS A 141 -1.99 -18.22 -14.75
C LYS A 141 -2.34 -16.84 -15.32
N PHE A 142 -2.57 -15.83 -14.47
CA PHE A 142 -3.03 -14.50 -14.86
C PHE A 142 -2.09 -13.39 -14.41
N TRP A 143 -1.29 -13.62 -13.37
CA TRP A 143 -0.41 -12.62 -12.78
C TRP A 143 1.00 -13.18 -12.63
N SER A 144 1.98 -12.28 -12.68
CA SER A 144 3.39 -12.58 -12.46
C SER A 144 4.03 -11.44 -11.68
N GLN A 145 5.13 -11.75 -10.99
CA GLN A 145 5.90 -10.73 -10.28
C GLN A 145 6.47 -9.70 -11.27
N SER A 146 6.44 -8.44 -10.86
CA SER A 146 7.03 -7.34 -11.63
C SER A 146 8.55 -7.47 -11.67
N PRO A 147 9.20 -7.32 -12.84
CA PRO A 147 10.65 -7.37 -12.93
C PRO A 147 11.34 -6.18 -12.23
N ALA A 148 10.61 -5.09 -12.04
CA ALA A 148 11.09 -3.93 -11.30
C ALA A 148 11.04 -4.11 -9.78
N ASN A 149 10.02 -4.80 -9.28
CA ASN A 149 9.70 -4.84 -7.86
C ASN A 149 9.04 -6.17 -7.48
N ASP A 150 9.72 -6.98 -6.69
CA ASP A 150 9.32 -8.35 -6.31
C ASP A 150 8.06 -8.40 -5.42
N THR A 151 7.66 -7.27 -4.84
CA THR A 151 6.43 -7.17 -4.03
C THR A 151 5.18 -6.88 -4.86
N ASN A 152 5.36 -6.43 -6.10
CA ASN A 152 4.27 -6.04 -6.99
C ASN A 152 4.08 -7.05 -8.12
N HIS A 153 2.86 -7.14 -8.62
CA HIS A 153 2.46 -8.05 -9.67
C HIS A 153 1.90 -7.28 -10.87
N ILE A 154 2.10 -7.88 -12.03
CA ILE A 154 1.64 -7.43 -13.33
C ILE A 154 0.94 -8.61 -14.02
N PRO A 155 0.06 -8.37 -14.99
CA PRO A 155 -0.57 -9.42 -15.76
C PRO A 155 0.49 -10.31 -16.41
N TYR A 156 0.24 -11.61 -16.38
CA TYR A 156 0.99 -12.55 -17.18
C TYR A 156 0.52 -12.43 -18.61
N TRP A 157 1.38 -11.90 -19.49
CA TRP A 157 1.08 -11.76 -20.91
C TRP A 157 1.11 -13.14 -21.55
N LEU A 158 -0.06 -13.76 -21.64
CA LEU A 158 -0.19 -15.05 -22.28
C LEU A 158 0.31 -14.90 -23.73
N SER A 159 1.16 -15.81 -24.19
CA SER A 159 1.54 -15.89 -25.60
C SER A 159 0.77 -17.03 -26.26
N GLY A 160 0.09 -16.77 -27.37
CA GLY A 160 -0.59 -17.81 -28.15
C GLY A 160 -2.05 -18.07 -27.77
N ARG A 161 -2.61 -19.24 -28.11
CA ARG A 161 -4.08 -19.50 -28.14
C ARG A 161 -4.82 -19.36 -26.79
N LEU A 162 -4.13 -19.45 -25.66
CA LEU A 162 -4.73 -19.31 -24.31
C LEU A 162 -5.22 -17.88 -24.02
N THR A 163 -4.61 -16.85 -24.63
CA THR A 163 -5.01 -15.42 -24.57
C THR A 163 -6.44 -15.14 -25.06
N ARG A 164 -6.97 -16.02 -25.90
CA ARG A 164 -8.23 -15.81 -26.62
C ARG A 164 -9.42 -16.54 -26.02
N SER A 165 -9.25 -17.25 -24.90
CA SER A 165 -10.43 -17.79 -24.23
C SER A 165 -11.27 -16.62 -23.72
N LEU A 166 -12.57 -16.68 -24.01
CA LEU A 166 -13.53 -15.68 -23.52
C LEU A 166 -13.45 -15.56 -21.99
N ASP A 167 -13.24 -16.69 -21.31
CA ASP A 167 -13.08 -16.79 -19.87
C ASP A 167 -11.89 -15.97 -19.35
N ALA A 168 -10.71 -16.06 -19.99
CA ALA A 168 -9.54 -15.28 -19.56
C ALA A 168 -9.78 -13.78 -19.70
N GLN A 169 -10.43 -13.35 -20.79
CA GLN A 169 -10.79 -11.94 -20.98
C GLN A 169 -11.79 -11.45 -19.93
N GLN A 170 -12.79 -12.26 -19.58
CA GLN A 170 -13.76 -11.94 -18.53
C GLN A 170 -13.09 -11.82 -17.16
N HIS A 171 -12.12 -12.68 -16.84
CA HIS A 171 -11.33 -12.57 -15.62
C HIS A 171 -10.51 -11.28 -15.57
N PHE A 172 -9.79 -10.94 -16.63
CA PHE A 172 -9.03 -9.69 -16.69
C PHE A 172 -9.92 -8.45 -16.63
N GLU A 173 -11.11 -8.49 -17.27
CA GLU A 173 -12.11 -7.43 -17.14
C GLU A 173 -12.62 -7.30 -15.70
N ALA A 174 -12.86 -8.42 -15.00
CA ALA A 174 -13.22 -8.41 -13.58
C ALA A 174 -12.12 -7.83 -12.70
N HIS A 175 -10.85 -8.19 -12.95
CA HIS A 175 -9.72 -7.63 -12.21
C HIS A 175 -9.61 -6.11 -12.43
N GLY A 176 -9.78 -5.63 -13.66
CA GLY A 176 -9.80 -4.20 -13.96
C GLY A 176 -10.90 -3.45 -13.22
N ALA A 177 -12.11 -4.02 -13.16
CA ALA A 177 -13.23 -3.45 -12.42
C ALA A 177 -12.96 -3.41 -10.90
N LEU A 178 -12.38 -4.47 -10.34
CA LEU A 178 -11.99 -4.53 -8.92
C LEU A 178 -10.92 -3.49 -8.56
N ILE A 179 -9.89 -3.32 -9.41
CA ILE A 179 -8.87 -2.28 -9.23
C ILE A 179 -9.53 -0.90 -9.18
N ALA A 180 -10.45 -0.62 -10.11
CA ALA A 180 -11.19 0.63 -10.12
C ALA A 180 -12.05 0.82 -8.87
N MET A 181 -12.80 -0.19 -8.45
CA MET A 181 -13.61 -0.14 -7.22
C MET A 181 -12.74 0.17 -6.00
N HIS A 182 -11.63 -0.54 -5.82
CA HIS A 182 -10.72 -0.33 -4.70
C HIS A 182 -10.19 1.11 -4.64
N ILE A 183 -9.74 1.64 -5.78
CA ILE A 183 -9.25 3.03 -5.87
C ILE A 183 -10.35 4.03 -5.52
N LEU A 184 -11.60 3.80 -5.95
CA LEU A 184 -12.71 4.72 -5.65
C LEU A 184 -13.10 4.70 -4.18
N ILE A 185 -13.27 3.50 -3.63
CA ILE A 185 -13.78 3.32 -2.27
C ILE A 185 -12.72 3.75 -1.25
N HIS A 186 -11.47 3.38 -1.46
CA HIS A 186 -10.42 3.59 -0.45
C HIS A 186 -9.50 4.79 -0.74
N GLY A 187 -9.51 5.31 -1.98
CA GLY A 187 -8.59 6.38 -2.36
C GLY A 187 -7.12 5.97 -2.25
N ALA A 188 -6.84 4.69 -2.47
CA ALA A 188 -5.52 4.07 -2.42
C ALA A 188 -5.33 3.09 -3.58
N GLY A 189 -4.10 2.86 -3.98
CA GLY A 189 -3.76 1.80 -4.93
C GLY A 189 -3.88 0.42 -4.28
N PRO A 190 -4.42 -0.59 -4.98
CA PRO A 190 -4.55 -1.93 -4.42
C PRO A 190 -3.18 -2.54 -4.10
N ALA A 191 -3.10 -3.20 -2.95
CA ALA A 191 -1.88 -3.87 -2.49
C ALA A 191 -1.42 -4.91 -3.52
N ARG A 192 -0.10 -5.04 -3.66
CA ARG A 192 0.59 -5.99 -4.57
C ARG A 192 0.30 -5.81 -6.06
N ILE A 193 -0.55 -4.88 -6.49
CA ILE A 193 -0.72 -4.54 -7.91
C ILE A 193 0.28 -3.45 -8.28
N SER A 194 0.98 -3.64 -9.39
CA SER A 194 1.92 -2.64 -9.90
C SER A 194 1.21 -1.35 -10.31
N ILE A 195 1.69 -0.20 -9.81
CA ILE A 195 1.25 1.13 -10.24
C ILE A 195 1.32 1.30 -11.77
N TRP A 196 2.30 0.67 -12.39
CA TRP A 196 2.56 0.77 -13.83
C TRP A 196 1.37 0.27 -14.66
N ILE A 197 0.59 -0.68 -14.14
CA ILE A 197 -0.63 -1.17 -14.82
C ILE A 197 -1.70 -0.10 -14.84
N VAL A 198 -1.96 0.55 -13.71
CA VAL A 198 -2.94 1.63 -13.63
C VAL A 198 -2.52 2.81 -14.49
N LEU A 199 -1.23 3.17 -14.48
CA LEU A 199 -0.70 4.20 -15.37
C LEU A 199 -0.87 3.84 -16.85
N ALA A 200 -0.59 2.59 -17.25
CA ALA A 200 -0.73 2.15 -18.64
C ALA A 200 -2.20 2.13 -19.12
N ILE A 201 -3.15 1.88 -18.21
CA ILE A 201 -4.60 1.89 -18.49
C ILE A 201 -5.16 3.31 -18.62
N VAL A 202 -4.66 4.24 -17.78
CA VAL A 202 -5.19 5.60 -17.69
C VAL A 202 -4.50 6.56 -18.67
N LEU A 203 -3.21 6.35 -18.95
CA LEU A 203 -2.44 7.17 -19.89
C LEU A 203 -2.45 6.57 -21.29
N THR A 204 -2.25 7.43 -22.29
CA THR A 204 -1.86 6.94 -23.62
C THR A 204 -0.42 6.41 -23.57
N LYS A 205 -0.07 5.54 -24.53
CA LYS A 205 1.28 4.98 -24.67
C LYS A 205 2.36 6.08 -24.67
N GLU A 206 2.12 7.15 -25.42
CA GLU A 206 3.05 8.28 -25.57
C GLU A 206 3.23 9.01 -24.24
N LYS A 207 2.13 9.31 -23.53
CA LYS A 207 2.19 9.98 -22.23
C LYS A 207 2.84 9.12 -21.16
N PHE A 208 2.66 7.79 -21.21
CA PHE A 208 3.29 6.85 -20.30
C PHE A 208 4.82 6.87 -20.42
N TYR A 209 5.35 6.88 -21.65
CA TYR A 209 6.81 6.92 -21.84
C TYR A 209 7.44 8.29 -21.55
N GLN A 210 6.65 9.36 -21.67
CA GLN A 210 7.02 10.73 -21.33
C GLN A 210 6.98 11.03 -19.82
N LEU A 211 6.65 10.05 -18.96
CA LEU A 211 6.70 10.24 -17.52
C LEU A 211 8.11 10.68 -17.07
N PRO A 212 8.23 11.77 -16.26
CA PRO A 212 9.50 12.27 -15.77
C PRO A 212 10.25 11.25 -14.92
N ASP A 213 11.57 11.32 -14.94
CA ASP A 213 12.45 10.42 -14.19
C ASP A 213 12.24 10.58 -12.68
N GLU A 214 12.01 11.80 -12.21
CA GLU A 214 11.70 12.11 -10.81
C GLU A 214 10.38 11.46 -10.35
N PHE A 215 9.40 11.38 -11.24
CA PHE A 215 8.14 10.68 -10.97
C PHE A 215 8.39 9.18 -10.81
N ILE A 216 9.17 8.57 -11.71
CA ILE A 216 9.53 7.14 -11.63
C ILE A 216 10.27 6.86 -10.32
N GLN A 217 11.24 7.71 -9.97
CA GLN A 217 11.99 7.61 -8.72
C GLN A 217 11.09 7.70 -7.49
N TYR A 218 10.10 8.60 -7.52
CA TYR A 218 9.15 8.78 -6.43
C TYR A 218 8.24 7.55 -6.26
N VAL A 219 7.65 7.04 -7.35
CA VAL A 219 6.63 5.99 -7.26
C VAL A 219 7.18 4.57 -7.18
N ASP A 220 8.33 4.32 -7.78
CA ASP A 220 8.99 3.02 -7.77
C ASP A 220 10.52 3.19 -7.78
N PRO A 221 11.12 3.49 -6.62
CA PRO A 221 12.57 3.69 -6.51
C PRO A 221 13.39 2.48 -6.99
N ALA A 222 12.83 1.28 -6.83
CA ALA A 222 13.48 0.04 -7.29
C ALA A 222 13.54 0.00 -8.82
N ALA A 223 12.44 0.31 -9.51
CA ALA A 223 12.42 0.42 -10.96
C ALA A 223 13.37 1.52 -11.46
N PHE A 224 13.34 2.69 -10.82
CA PHE A 224 14.23 3.79 -11.17
C PHE A 224 15.71 3.40 -11.03
N THR A 225 16.08 2.72 -9.95
CA THR A 225 17.45 2.24 -9.72
C THR A 225 17.92 1.30 -10.84
N GLN A 226 17.03 0.44 -11.34
CA GLN A 226 17.33 -0.43 -12.47
C GLN A 226 17.45 0.33 -13.80
N LEU A 227 16.65 1.38 -13.99
CA LEU A 227 16.62 2.21 -15.20
C LEU A 227 17.75 3.25 -15.24
N GLN A 228 18.27 3.66 -14.07
CA GLN A 228 19.25 4.74 -13.91
C GLN A 228 20.49 4.60 -14.81
N PRO A 229 21.13 3.42 -14.97
CA PRO A 229 22.29 3.26 -15.86
C PRO A 229 21.96 3.61 -17.32
N TRP A 230 20.73 3.40 -17.78
CA TRP A 230 20.32 3.76 -19.14
C TRP A 230 20.13 5.27 -19.31
N LEU A 231 19.50 5.91 -18.31
CA LEU A 231 19.17 7.33 -18.35
C LEU A 231 20.40 8.22 -18.20
N GLN A 232 21.27 7.92 -17.23
CA GLN A 232 22.46 8.74 -16.93
C GLN A 232 23.49 8.74 -18.05
N HIS A 233 23.51 7.68 -18.87
CA HIS A 233 24.50 7.51 -19.94
C HIS A 233 23.98 7.89 -21.32
N LYS A 234 22.81 8.55 -21.43
CA LYS A 234 22.23 9.03 -22.70
C LYS A 234 23.25 9.72 -23.60
N ASN A 235 24.00 10.68 -23.07
CA ASN A 235 24.96 11.46 -23.86
C ASN A 235 26.09 10.59 -24.42
N PHE A 236 26.53 9.57 -23.68
CA PHE A 236 27.56 8.64 -24.12
C PHE A 236 27.04 7.62 -25.14
N LEU A 237 25.75 7.32 -25.13
CA LEU A 237 25.11 6.38 -26.05
C LEU A 237 24.72 7.04 -27.38
N VAL A 238 24.27 8.31 -27.35
CA VAL A 238 23.73 9.01 -28.53
C VAL A 238 24.77 9.87 -29.26
N ASN A 239 25.71 10.48 -28.53
CA ASN A 239 26.63 11.48 -29.09
C ASN A 239 28.08 11.00 -29.12
N SER A 240 28.33 9.69 -29.14
CA SER A 240 29.70 9.19 -29.23
C SER A 240 30.20 9.18 -30.67
N GLU A 241 31.26 9.93 -30.94
CA GLU A 241 32.08 9.77 -32.17
C GLU A 241 32.73 8.38 -32.26
N ARG A 242 32.69 7.63 -31.15
CA ARG A 242 33.21 6.27 -31.02
C ARG A 242 32.06 5.27 -30.87
N LYS A 243 32.34 4.00 -31.17
CA LYS A 243 31.40 2.91 -30.86
C LYS A 243 31.12 2.92 -29.37
N TRP A 244 29.85 2.84 -28.96
CA TRP A 244 29.51 2.94 -27.53
C TRP A 244 30.18 1.84 -26.68
N ARG A 245 30.44 0.66 -27.27
CA ARG A 245 31.17 -0.44 -26.62
C ARG A 245 32.66 -0.17 -26.38
N GLU A 246 33.23 0.78 -27.09
CA GLU A 246 34.64 1.18 -27.00
C GLU A 246 34.79 2.48 -26.19
N ASN A 247 33.70 2.98 -25.60
CA ASN A 247 33.73 4.22 -24.84
C ASN A 247 34.38 3.99 -23.47
N GLU A 248 35.62 4.46 -23.31
CA GLU A 248 36.42 4.39 -22.08
C GLU A 248 35.71 4.99 -20.85
N ASN A 249 34.72 5.88 -21.06
CA ASN A 249 33.93 6.47 -19.98
C ASN A 249 32.88 5.52 -19.39
N LEU A 250 32.57 4.41 -20.07
CA LEU A 250 31.70 3.36 -19.54
C LEU A 250 32.54 2.37 -18.74
N THR A 251 32.45 2.47 -17.41
CA THR A 251 33.11 1.49 -16.54
C THR A 251 32.56 0.08 -16.82
N PRO A 252 33.34 -1.00 -16.59
CA PRO A 252 32.86 -2.37 -16.75
C PRO A 252 31.55 -2.65 -16.00
N LYS A 253 31.37 -2.03 -14.84
CA LYS A 253 30.15 -2.13 -14.02
C LYS A 253 28.93 -1.52 -14.72
N VAL A 254 29.10 -0.37 -15.39
CA VAL A 254 28.02 0.27 -16.18
C VAL A 254 27.69 -0.58 -17.40
N CYS A 255 28.69 -1.07 -18.13
CA CYS A 255 28.48 -1.97 -19.27
C CYS A 255 27.73 -3.24 -18.86
N GLN A 256 28.06 -3.83 -17.71
CA GLN A 256 27.36 -4.98 -17.15
C GLN A 256 25.90 -4.63 -16.81
N ALA A 257 25.65 -3.51 -16.14
CA ALA A 257 24.30 -3.07 -15.78
C ALA A 257 23.42 -2.80 -17.01
N LEU A 258 23.97 -2.11 -18.02
CA LEU A 258 23.31 -1.90 -19.31
C LEU A 258 23.01 -3.23 -20.00
N SER A 259 23.98 -4.15 -20.03
CA SER A 259 23.81 -5.47 -20.65
C SER A 259 22.71 -6.28 -19.98
N MET A 260 22.62 -6.23 -18.64
CA MET A 260 21.55 -6.88 -17.89
C MET A 260 20.18 -6.26 -18.19
N LEU A 261 20.09 -4.93 -18.24
CA LEU A 261 18.83 -4.23 -18.52
C LEU A 261 18.33 -4.51 -19.94
N VAL A 262 19.21 -4.37 -20.93
CA VAL A 262 18.92 -4.63 -22.35
C VAL A 262 18.60 -6.11 -22.58
N GLY A 263 19.36 -7.02 -21.95
CA GLY A 263 19.08 -8.45 -22.00
C GLY A 263 17.74 -8.83 -21.37
N ARG A 264 17.34 -8.19 -20.26
CA ARG A 264 16.00 -8.34 -19.66
C ARG A 264 14.90 -7.84 -20.59
N ALA A 265 15.14 -6.73 -21.28
CA ALA A 265 14.24 -6.22 -22.31
C ALA A 265 14.23 -7.06 -23.60
N ARG A 266 14.91 -8.22 -23.61
CA ARG A 266 15.07 -9.12 -24.76
C ARG A 266 15.63 -8.44 -26.00
N ILE A 267 16.33 -7.33 -25.82
CA ILE A 267 17.05 -6.66 -26.88
C ILE A 267 18.38 -7.41 -27.00
N ASN A 268 18.62 -7.98 -28.18
CA ASN A 268 19.89 -8.60 -28.47
C ASN A 268 20.95 -7.51 -28.62
N LEU A 269 21.89 -7.46 -27.68
CA LEU A 269 23.00 -6.49 -27.70
C LEU A 269 23.77 -6.54 -29.03
N ALA A 270 23.89 -7.72 -29.64
CA ALA A 270 24.57 -7.90 -30.93
C ALA A 270 23.87 -7.20 -32.09
N ASP A 271 22.56 -6.97 -31.97
CA ASP A 271 21.74 -6.33 -33.00
C ASP A 271 21.70 -4.81 -32.83
N LEU A 272 22.21 -4.28 -31.71
CA LEU A 272 22.33 -2.83 -31.53
C LEU A 272 23.38 -2.26 -32.49
N PRO A 273 23.07 -1.14 -33.17
CA PRO A 273 24.03 -0.48 -34.03
C PRO A 273 25.25 0.00 -33.22
N GLU A 274 26.39 0.12 -33.91
CA GLU A 274 27.62 0.65 -33.31
C GLU A 274 27.46 2.10 -32.83
N TYR A 275 26.54 2.84 -33.47
CA TYR A 275 26.14 4.21 -33.16
C TYR A 275 24.63 4.25 -33.00
N ILE A 276 24.14 4.77 -31.87
CA ILE A 276 22.71 4.86 -31.58
C ILE A 276 22.26 6.29 -31.86
N SER A 277 21.39 6.50 -32.84
CA SER A 277 20.81 7.82 -33.09
C SER A 277 19.86 8.25 -31.96
N GLN A 278 19.54 9.55 -31.87
CA GLN A 278 18.61 10.06 -30.86
C GLN A 278 17.21 9.44 -30.97
N SER A 279 16.78 9.09 -32.18
CA SER A 279 15.50 8.40 -32.41
C SER A 279 15.55 6.94 -31.97
N GLU A 280 16.64 6.22 -32.29
CA GLU A 280 16.82 4.84 -31.85
C GLU A 280 16.93 4.73 -30.33
N TYR A 281 17.65 5.66 -29.69
CA TYR A 281 17.68 5.74 -28.22
C TYR A 281 16.29 5.96 -27.63
N GLY A 282 15.46 6.79 -28.26
CA GLY A 282 14.05 6.98 -27.88
C GLY A 282 13.29 5.65 -27.92
N SER A 283 13.29 4.96 -29.06
CA SER A 283 12.61 3.67 -29.22
C SER A 283 13.11 2.59 -28.26
N LEU A 284 14.43 2.49 -28.05
CA LEU A 284 15.02 1.57 -27.09
C LEU A 284 14.63 1.92 -25.65
N THR A 285 14.55 3.20 -25.31
CA THR A 285 14.09 3.66 -23.98
C THR A 285 12.65 3.24 -23.75
N GLU A 286 11.77 3.41 -24.74
CA GLU A 286 10.38 2.95 -24.67
C GLU A 286 10.30 1.44 -24.45
N GLN A 287 11.05 0.65 -25.23
CA GLN A 287 11.09 -0.81 -25.11
C GLN A 287 11.61 -1.26 -23.73
N ILE A 288 12.69 -0.65 -23.24
CA ILE A 288 13.25 -0.92 -21.91
C ILE A 288 12.25 -0.58 -20.82
N LYS A 289 11.59 0.60 -20.87
CA LYS A 289 10.54 1.00 -19.92
C LYS A 289 9.37 0.01 -19.97
N SER A 290 8.95 -0.39 -21.17
CA SER A 290 7.87 -1.37 -21.39
C SER A 290 8.17 -2.70 -20.69
N TRP A 291 9.37 -3.25 -20.91
CA TRP A 291 9.78 -4.49 -20.25
C TRP A 291 9.98 -4.35 -18.75
N LEU A 292 10.61 -3.27 -18.30
CA LEU A 292 10.90 -3.08 -16.89
C LEU A 292 9.62 -2.88 -16.06
N PHE A 293 8.65 -2.14 -16.59
CA PHE A 293 7.43 -1.78 -15.84
C PHE A 293 6.30 -2.76 -16.05
N LEU A 294 6.24 -3.35 -17.25
CA LEU A 294 5.13 -4.16 -17.71
C LEU A 294 5.58 -5.51 -18.26
N ASN A 295 6.86 -5.88 -18.30
CA ASN A 295 7.35 -7.21 -18.74
C ASN A 295 6.86 -7.64 -20.14
N HIS A 296 6.70 -6.68 -21.05
CA HIS A 296 6.26 -6.92 -22.43
C HIS A 296 6.78 -5.82 -23.36
N ASP A 297 7.02 -6.13 -24.64
CA ASP A 297 7.47 -5.14 -25.62
C ASP A 297 6.39 -4.09 -25.90
N ASN A 298 5.16 -4.54 -26.19
CA ASN A 298 4.04 -3.66 -26.54
C ASN A 298 2.73 -4.04 -25.80
N PRO A 299 2.63 -3.77 -24.49
CA PRO A 299 1.52 -4.24 -23.66
C PRO A 299 0.16 -3.67 -24.07
N TRP A 300 0.09 -2.49 -24.69
CA TRP A 300 -1.16 -1.87 -25.17
C TRP A 300 -1.87 -2.66 -26.28
N GLU A 301 -1.16 -3.52 -27.00
CA GLU A 301 -1.72 -4.38 -28.03
C GLU A 301 -2.16 -5.75 -27.49
N THR A 302 -1.88 -6.04 -26.21
CA THR A 302 -2.27 -7.31 -25.59
C THR A 302 -3.76 -7.32 -25.28
N THR A 303 -4.39 -8.48 -25.46
CA THR A 303 -5.80 -8.70 -25.12
C THR A 303 -6.04 -8.55 -23.61
N GLU A 304 -5.05 -8.86 -22.81
CA GLU A 304 -5.05 -8.80 -21.35
C GLU A 304 -5.14 -7.36 -20.87
N LEU A 305 -4.23 -6.47 -21.30
CA LEU A 305 -4.27 -5.08 -20.88
C LEU A 305 -5.54 -4.39 -21.39
N GLN A 306 -6.00 -4.73 -22.60
CA GLN A 306 -7.27 -4.22 -23.14
C GLN A 306 -8.47 -4.67 -22.31
N ALA A 307 -8.52 -5.94 -21.86
CA ALA A 307 -9.58 -6.45 -21.01
C ALA A 307 -9.57 -5.79 -19.63
N ILE A 308 -8.41 -5.67 -18.97
CA ILE A 308 -8.28 -4.94 -17.70
C ILE A 308 -8.71 -3.49 -17.89
N SER A 309 -8.25 -2.83 -18.96
CA SER A 309 -8.64 -1.45 -19.30
C SER A 309 -10.14 -1.31 -19.48
N LYS A 310 -10.78 -2.24 -20.21
CA LYS A 310 -12.24 -2.28 -20.39
C LYS A 310 -12.98 -2.39 -19.05
N GLY A 311 -12.51 -3.26 -18.16
CA GLY A 311 -13.07 -3.44 -16.82
C GLY A 311 -12.90 -2.21 -15.93
N PHE A 312 -11.71 -1.61 -15.97
CA PHE A 312 -11.39 -0.40 -15.22
C PHE A 312 -12.21 0.81 -15.69
N HIS A 313 -12.40 0.95 -17.00
CA HIS A 313 -13.21 2.00 -17.62
C HIS A 313 -14.70 1.67 -17.67
N ARG A 314 -15.13 0.63 -16.97
CA ARG A 314 -16.53 0.27 -16.90
C ARG A 314 -17.35 1.44 -16.39
N LYS A 315 -18.49 1.66 -17.04
CA LYS A 315 -19.45 2.69 -16.66
C LYS A 315 -20.25 2.18 -15.48
N TRP A 316 -20.20 2.91 -14.37
CA TRP A 316 -20.97 2.60 -13.18
C TRP A 316 -22.25 3.43 -13.21
N GLN A 317 -23.40 2.77 -13.10
CA GLN A 317 -24.68 3.47 -12.96
C GLN A 317 -24.78 4.00 -11.53
N THR A 318 -24.92 5.31 -11.39
CA THR A 318 -25.06 5.97 -10.08
C THR A 318 -26.55 5.97 -9.67
N GLY A 319 -27.07 4.76 -9.40
CA GLY A 319 -28.44 4.55 -8.93
C GLY A 319 -29.54 5.03 -9.88
N ALA A 320 -30.80 4.97 -9.43
CA ALA A 320 -31.98 5.31 -10.23
C ALA A 320 -32.14 6.82 -10.53
N PHE A 321 -31.44 7.68 -9.79
CA PHE A 321 -31.68 9.13 -9.78
C PHE A 321 -30.64 9.96 -10.53
N SER A 322 -29.53 9.35 -10.98
CA SER A 322 -28.57 10.01 -11.86
C SER A 322 -28.49 9.27 -13.20
N PRO A 323 -29.03 9.83 -14.29
CA PRO A 323 -28.90 9.23 -15.62
C PRO A 323 -27.46 9.27 -16.15
N LYS A 324 -26.53 9.90 -15.43
CA LYS A 324 -25.13 10.00 -15.83
C LYS A 324 -24.38 8.74 -15.40
N SER A 325 -24.13 7.87 -16.37
CA SER A 325 -23.12 6.83 -16.24
C SER A 325 -21.74 7.48 -16.20
N LEU A 326 -21.05 7.39 -15.07
CA LEU A 326 -19.67 7.88 -14.95
C LEU A 326 -18.72 6.68 -15.08
N ASN A 327 -17.68 6.82 -15.89
CA ASN A 327 -16.55 5.89 -15.86
C ASN A 327 -15.43 6.49 -15.02
N MET A 328 -14.49 5.65 -14.59
CA MET A 328 -13.41 6.06 -13.71
C MET A 328 -12.57 7.21 -14.27
N ILE A 329 -12.22 7.18 -15.56
CA ILE A 329 -11.48 8.28 -16.20
C ILE A 329 -12.26 9.59 -16.13
N HIS A 330 -13.56 9.60 -16.44
CA HIS A 330 -14.37 10.81 -16.33
C HIS A 330 -14.40 11.30 -14.88
N MET A 331 -14.50 10.40 -13.90
CA MET A 331 -14.44 10.79 -12.48
C MET A 331 -13.07 11.34 -12.07
N ILE A 332 -11.98 10.84 -12.65
CA ILE A 332 -10.64 11.38 -12.43
C ILE A 332 -10.49 12.74 -13.13
N GLN A 333 -10.94 12.87 -14.37
CA GLN A 333 -10.78 14.08 -15.17
C GLN A 333 -11.68 15.23 -14.70
N GLU A 334 -12.96 14.95 -14.42
CA GLU A 334 -13.98 15.94 -14.05
C GLU A 334 -13.65 16.64 -12.73
N TYR A 335 -13.09 15.92 -11.78
CA TYR A 335 -12.89 16.45 -10.43
C TYR A 335 -11.53 17.06 -10.18
N PHE A 336 -10.51 16.61 -10.89
CA PHE A 336 -9.18 17.10 -10.65
C PHE A 336 -8.84 18.31 -11.51
N THR A 337 -9.55 18.58 -12.62
CA THR A 337 -9.21 19.68 -13.55
C THR A 337 -7.73 19.69 -13.94
N LEU A 338 -7.04 18.55 -13.84
CA LEU A 338 -5.60 18.46 -14.04
C LEU A 338 -5.30 18.13 -15.48
N GLU A 339 -4.24 18.75 -15.96
CA GLU A 339 -3.67 18.47 -17.27
C GLU A 339 -3.07 17.05 -17.36
N THR A 340 -2.70 16.42 -16.23
CA THR A 340 -2.14 15.06 -16.21
C THR A 340 -2.63 14.19 -15.03
N PRO A 341 -3.12 12.94 -15.29
CA PRO A 341 -3.59 12.03 -14.24
C PRO A 341 -2.48 11.25 -13.52
N ALA A 342 -1.23 11.31 -14.00
CA ALA A 342 -0.12 10.54 -13.43
C ALA A 342 0.25 10.92 -11.99
N PRO A 343 0.38 12.21 -11.60
CA PRO A 343 0.66 12.59 -10.22
C PRO A 343 -0.39 12.08 -9.23
N MET A 344 -1.67 12.07 -9.64
CA MET A 344 -2.76 11.51 -8.86
C MET A 344 -2.54 10.04 -8.57
N ILE A 345 -2.27 9.26 -9.63
CA ILE A 345 -2.07 7.81 -9.52
C ILE A 345 -0.82 7.54 -8.68
N GLY A 346 0.27 8.28 -8.90
CA GLY A 346 1.46 8.26 -8.05
C GLY A 346 1.10 8.39 -6.59
N ARG A 347 0.32 9.40 -6.24
CA ARG A 347 -0.12 9.63 -4.87
C ARG A 347 -0.99 8.51 -4.29
N LEU A 348 -1.88 7.91 -5.08
CA LEU A 348 -2.72 6.79 -4.62
C LEU A 348 -1.87 5.57 -4.20
N PHE A 349 -0.74 5.34 -4.88
CA PHE A 349 0.16 4.21 -4.62
C PHE A 349 1.31 4.56 -3.65
N CYS A 350 1.59 5.85 -3.43
CA CYS A 350 2.70 6.35 -2.61
C CYS A 350 2.24 6.83 -1.22
N GLN A 351 1.29 6.14 -0.62
CA GLN A 351 0.82 6.42 0.75
C GLN A 351 1.64 5.67 1.81
N LYS A 352 2.88 5.28 1.50
CA LYS A 352 3.73 4.55 2.45
C LYS A 352 4.19 5.47 3.58
N ILE A 353 4.29 4.91 4.78
CA ILE A 353 4.94 5.59 5.90
C ILE A 353 6.44 5.63 5.61
N VAL A 354 6.98 6.83 5.44
CA VAL A 354 8.41 7.10 5.26
C VAL A 354 9.04 7.63 6.54
N ASP A 355 8.22 8.21 7.42
CA ASP A 355 8.64 8.78 8.69
C ASP A 355 7.55 8.52 9.74
N VAL A 356 7.96 8.10 10.95
CA VAL A 356 7.07 7.88 12.09
C VAL A 356 6.31 9.15 12.46
N ASP A 357 6.90 10.32 12.20
CA ASP A 357 6.25 11.61 12.43
C ASP A 357 4.94 11.79 11.63
N GLN A 358 4.76 11.06 10.53
CA GLN A 358 3.50 11.06 9.76
C GLN A 358 2.33 10.47 10.55
N ILE A 359 2.59 9.68 11.59
CA ILE A 359 1.56 9.21 12.54
C ILE A 359 1.54 10.11 13.78
N LEU A 360 2.71 10.43 14.33
CA LEU A 360 2.80 11.15 15.60
C LEU A 360 2.26 12.58 15.53
N LYS A 361 2.45 13.28 14.42
CA LYS A 361 2.08 14.70 14.28
C LYS A 361 0.60 14.85 13.97
N GLY A 362 -0.20 14.72 15.01
CA GLY A 362 -1.61 15.10 15.01
C GLY A 362 -2.57 13.99 14.58
N HIS A 363 -2.13 12.75 14.34
CA HIS A 363 -3.03 11.65 14.00
C HIS A 363 -3.37 10.72 15.17
N LEU A 364 -2.70 10.86 16.32
CA LEU A 364 -3.04 10.14 17.53
C LEU A 364 -3.96 11.00 18.42
N VAL A 365 -5.05 10.42 18.89
CA VAL A 365 -6.00 11.07 19.80
C VAL A 365 -6.21 10.16 21.00
N PHE A 366 -6.09 10.69 22.21
CA PHE A 366 -6.28 9.95 23.45
C PHE A 366 -7.54 10.50 24.14
N GLU A 367 -8.59 9.70 24.21
CA GLU A 367 -9.91 10.05 24.74
C GLU A 367 -10.14 9.25 26.02
N THR A 368 -10.69 9.88 27.07
CA THR A 368 -11.14 9.19 28.28
C THR A 368 -12.66 9.21 28.30
N ASN A 369 -13.29 8.04 28.46
CA ASN A 369 -14.76 7.97 28.49
C ASN A 369 -15.34 8.58 29.77
N ASP A 370 -14.53 8.61 30.83
CA ASP A 370 -14.88 9.19 32.12
C ASP A 370 -14.13 10.50 32.33
N LEU A 371 -14.77 11.47 33.00
CA LEU A 371 -14.16 12.71 33.48
C LEU A 371 -13.18 12.48 34.64
N SER A 372 -12.58 11.29 34.73
CA SER A 372 -11.72 10.94 35.84
C SER A 372 -10.28 11.46 35.62
N PRO A 373 -9.77 12.36 36.47
CA PRO A 373 -8.43 12.93 36.29
C PRO A 373 -7.30 11.88 36.29
N HIS A 374 -7.51 10.72 36.92
CA HIS A 374 -6.50 9.65 36.90
C HIS A 374 -6.35 9.02 35.51
N LEU A 375 -7.44 8.82 34.77
CA LEU A 375 -7.39 8.26 33.42
C LEU A 375 -6.70 9.23 32.45
N GLU A 376 -6.88 10.54 32.62
CA GLU A 376 -6.13 11.52 31.83
C GLU A 376 -4.62 11.43 32.08
N TYR A 377 -4.21 11.22 33.33
CA TYR A 377 -2.81 11.02 33.68
C TYR A 377 -2.25 9.71 33.09
N VAL A 378 -3.01 8.63 33.19
CA VAL A 378 -2.66 7.32 32.58
C VAL A 378 -2.53 7.46 31.06
N ALA A 379 -3.48 8.12 30.40
CA ALA A 379 -3.47 8.34 28.95
C ALA A 379 -2.22 9.12 28.51
N LYS A 380 -1.80 10.15 29.28
CA LYS A 380 -0.56 10.89 29.01
C LYS A 380 0.70 10.03 29.16
N ILE A 381 0.78 9.17 30.19
CA ILE A 381 1.92 8.25 30.32
C ILE A 381 1.91 7.25 29.17
N PHE A 382 0.75 6.69 28.84
CA PHE A 382 0.60 5.77 27.71
C PHE A 382 1.04 6.41 26.40
N GLU A 383 0.62 7.65 26.13
CA GLU A 383 1.04 8.43 24.97
C GLU A 383 2.57 8.53 24.92
N LEU A 384 3.22 8.95 26.01
CA LEU A 384 4.69 9.05 26.06
C LEU A 384 5.38 7.72 25.78
N ARG A 385 4.84 6.61 26.30
CA ARG A 385 5.37 5.26 26.04
C ARG A 385 5.16 4.85 24.58
N LEU A 386 3.98 5.12 24.02
CA LEU A 386 3.66 4.84 22.63
C LEU A 386 4.56 5.63 21.68
N VAL A 387 4.78 6.92 21.92
CA VAL A 387 5.69 7.75 21.11
C VAL A 387 7.09 7.16 21.10
N ARG A 388 7.65 6.86 22.29
CA ARG A 388 8.96 6.23 22.40
C ARG A 388 9.00 4.89 21.65
N TYR A 389 7.97 4.07 21.81
CA TYR A 389 7.86 2.76 21.17
C TYR A 389 7.88 2.87 19.65
N LEU A 390 7.07 3.78 19.07
CA LEU A 390 6.94 3.95 17.62
C LEU A 390 8.23 4.46 16.96
N GLN A 391 9.05 5.21 17.69
CA GLN A 391 10.33 5.73 17.22
C GLN A 391 11.46 4.68 17.19
N GLN A 392 11.25 3.51 17.81
CA GLN A 392 12.26 2.45 17.78
C GLN A 392 12.23 1.70 16.44
N PRO A 393 13.40 1.37 15.86
CA PRO A 393 13.45 0.58 14.64
C PRO A 393 13.09 -0.89 14.89
N GLY A 394 12.57 -1.54 13.85
CA GLY A 394 12.38 -2.98 13.80
C GLY A 394 11.45 -3.59 14.84
N HIS A 395 11.53 -4.91 14.97
CA HIS A 395 10.77 -5.67 15.96
C HIS A 395 11.38 -5.55 17.36
N ALA A 396 10.59 -5.81 18.40
CA ALA A 396 11.13 -5.97 19.75
C ALA A 396 11.95 -7.28 19.84
N THR A 397 13.11 -7.27 20.50
CA THR A 397 14.14 -8.33 20.42
C THR A 397 13.73 -9.67 21.04
N ASP A 398 12.71 -9.69 21.90
CA ASP A 398 12.26 -10.91 22.59
C ASP A 398 10.93 -11.47 22.05
N CYS A 399 10.52 -11.09 20.85
CA CYS A 399 9.33 -11.66 20.19
C CYS A 399 9.56 -13.06 19.59
N ASN A 400 10.50 -13.83 20.17
CA ASN A 400 10.85 -15.17 19.73
C ASN A 400 9.63 -16.10 19.85
N GLY A 401 9.19 -16.66 18.73
CA GLY A 401 8.04 -17.56 18.65
C GLY A 401 6.77 -16.94 18.05
N ILE A 402 6.62 -15.61 18.12
CA ILE A 402 5.51 -14.90 17.45
C ILE A 402 5.92 -14.55 16.02
N ILE A 403 7.17 -14.14 15.82
CA ILE A 403 7.71 -13.65 14.55
C ILE A 403 8.84 -14.58 14.07
N PRO A 404 8.79 -15.07 12.83
CA PRO A 404 9.89 -15.86 12.28
C PRO A 404 11.22 -15.09 12.28
N GLN A 405 12.33 -15.78 12.58
CA GLN A 405 13.66 -15.15 12.64
C GLN A 405 14.06 -14.43 11.35
N TYR A 406 13.64 -14.91 10.18
CA TYR A 406 13.94 -14.26 8.91
C TYR A 406 13.26 -12.88 8.80
N ALA A 407 12.02 -12.75 9.32
CA ALA A 407 11.29 -11.49 9.33
C ALA A 407 11.91 -10.51 10.33
N MET A 408 12.33 -10.99 11.50
CA MET A 408 13.11 -10.19 12.46
C MET A 408 14.39 -9.63 11.84
N LYS A 409 15.17 -10.46 11.14
CA LYS A 409 16.40 -10.02 10.46
C LYS A 409 16.12 -9.02 9.34
N LYS A 410 15.08 -9.27 8.53
CA LYS A 410 14.70 -8.38 7.41
C LYS A 410 14.31 -6.99 7.90
N ALA A 411 13.60 -6.90 9.03
CA ALA A 411 13.06 -5.64 9.52
C ALA A 411 13.90 -4.99 10.65
N PHE A 412 15.03 -5.56 11.05
CA PHE A 412 15.83 -5.11 12.21
C PHE A 412 16.16 -3.61 12.21
N LYS A 413 16.43 -3.03 11.03
CA LYS A 413 16.77 -1.60 10.86
C LYS A 413 15.65 -0.78 10.25
N ASP A 414 14.44 -1.31 10.21
CA ASP A 414 13.32 -0.64 9.58
C ASP A 414 12.74 0.42 10.54
N PRO A 415 12.95 1.74 10.26
CA PRO A 415 12.61 2.79 11.22
C PRO A 415 11.10 3.01 11.36
N VAL A 416 10.30 2.50 10.43
CA VAL A 416 8.86 2.75 10.34
C VAL A 416 8.02 1.48 10.55
N LEU A 417 8.65 0.35 10.88
CA LEU A 417 7.95 -0.91 11.06
C LEU A 417 6.85 -0.83 12.12
N ARG A 418 7.16 -0.29 13.31
CA ARG A 418 6.20 -0.21 14.42
C ARG A 418 5.04 0.72 14.10
N ALA A 419 5.31 1.83 13.41
CA ALA A 419 4.30 2.72 12.86
C ALA A 419 3.38 2.00 11.85
N ARG A 420 3.95 1.22 10.93
CA ARG A 420 3.17 0.39 9.99
C ARG A 420 2.33 -0.66 10.69
N LEU A 421 2.88 -1.34 11.69
CA LEU A 421 2.13 -2.33 12.49
C LEU A 421 0.95 -1.69 13.24
N LEU A 422 1.15 -0.51 13.82
CA LEU A 422 0.07 0.24 14.46
C LEU A 422 -1.01 0.62 13.45
N LEU A 423 -0.60 1.14 12.29
CA LEU A 423 -1.54 1.55 11.26
C LEU A 423 -2.34 0.34 10.73
N LEU A 424 -1.66 -0.78 10.48
CA LEU A 424 -2.28 -2.03 10.05
C LEU A 424 -3.30 -2.50 11.09
N ALA A 425 -2.92 -2.58 12.37
CA ALA A 425 -3.84 -2.99 13.44
C ALA A 425 -5.07 -2.07 13.58
N CYS A 426 -4.92 -0.77 13.30
CA CYS A 426 -5.99 0.20 13.48
C CYS A 426 -6.80 0.49 12.21
N THR A 427 -6.32 0.13 11.02
CA THR A 427 -6.98 0.54 9.76
C THR A 427 -7.08 -0.57 8.74
N ASP A 428 -6.51 -1.73 9.05
CA ASP A 428 -6.34 -2.89 8.15
C ASP A 428 -5.59 -2.56 6.85
N MET A 429 -4.70 -1.56 6.90
CA MET A 429 -3.85 -1.16 5.78
C MET A 429 -2.45 -0.78 6.25
N GLU A 430 -1.44 -1.10 5.43
CA GLU A 430 -0.08 -0.60 5.61
C GLU A 430 0.13 0.82 5.05
N LEU A 431 -0.82 1.29 4.24
CA LEU A 431 -0.80 2.60 3.60
C LEU A 431 -1.57 3.62 4.43
N LEU A 432 -1.00 4.83 4.54
CA LEU A 432 -1.60 5.98 5.18
C LEU A 432 -2.98 6.27 4.56
N PRO A 433 -4.03 6.48 5.38
CA PRO A 433 -5.33 6.81 4.85
C PRO A 433 -5.29 8.07 3.99
N SER A 434 -6.06 8.02 2.90
CA SER A 434 -6.31 9.14 2.00
C SER A 434 -7.23 10.21 2.60
N ASP A 435 -7.23 10.44 3.93
CA ASP A 435 -7.96 11.49 4.68
C ASP A 435 -6.97 12.32 5.52
N PRO A 436 -6.70 13.63 5.38
CA PRO A 436 -5.55 14.23 6.09
C PRO A 436 -5.85 14.39 7.58
N ASN A 437 -7.12 14.24 7.94
CA ASN A 437 -7.65 14.39 9.26
C ASN A 437 -7.95 13.00 9.84
N TRP A 438 -7.50 11.91 9.18
CA TRP A 438 -7.58 10.56 9.75
C TRP A 438 -6.97 10.58 11.15
N LYS A 439 -7.59 9.87 12.11
CA LYS A 439 -7.09 9.74 13.47
C LYS A 439 -7.09 8.28 13.88
N ILE A 440 -6.12 7.88 14.68
CA ILE A 440 -6.18 6.70 15.52
C ILE A 440 -6.55 7.16 16.94
N LYS A 441 -7.71 6.71 17.41
CA LYS A 441 -8.25 7.06 18.72
C LYS A 441 -7.94 5.98 19.74
N PHE A 442 -7.28 6.33 20.83
CA PHE A 442 -7.12 5.48 22.01
C PHE A 442 -8.16 5.89 23.04
N SER A 443 -9.15 5.03 23.29
CA SER A 443 -10.21 5.28 24.26
C SER A 443 -9.93 4.52 25.55
N PHE A 444 -9.79 5.26 26.65
CA PHE A 444 -9.50 4.69 27.97
C PHE A 444 -10.78 4.51 28.78
N SER A 445 -10.88 3.35 29.43
CA SER A 445 -11.91 3.04 30.42
C SER A 445 -11.28 2.33 31.61
N ASP A 446 -11.81 2.58 32.80
CA ASP A 446 -11.47 1.76 33.96
C ASP A 446 -12.02 0.33 33.73
N ALA A 447 -11.16 -0.67 33.87
CA ALA A 447 -11.64 -2.04 34.06
C ALA A 447 -12.20 -2.17 35.48
N ASP A 448 -13.01 -3.18 35.77
CA ASP A 448 -13.27 -3.56 37.17
C ASP A 448 -11.94 -3.93 37.84
N ILE A 449 -11.38 -3.00 38.64
CA ILE A 449 -10.05 -3.15 39.24
C ILE A 449 -10.16 -3.89 40.57
N ASP A 450 -9.70 -5.14 40.62
CA ASP A 450 -9.40 -5.82 41.88
C ASP A 450 -7.95 -5.50 42.29
N TRP A 451 -7.77 -4.38 43.00
CA TRP A 451 -6.45 -3.89 43.43
C TRP A 451 -5.63 -4.88 44.27
N CYS A 452 -6.23 -5.96 44.75
CA CYS A 452 -5.56 -6.97 45.57
C CYS A 452 -4.90 -8.08 44.74
N LYS A 453 -5.16 -8.18 43.43
CA LYS A 453 -4.57 -9.21 42.57
C LYS A 453 -3.47 -8.63 41.69
N LYS A 454 -2.36 -9.37 41.60
CA LYS A 454 -1.37 -9.14 40.52
C LYS A 454 -2.04 -9.50 39.20
N GLU A 455 -2.46 -8.50 38.46
CA GLU A 455 -3.10 -8.68 37.17
C GLU A 455 -2.09 -8.49 36.04
N ILE A 456 -2.28 -9.26 34.98
CA ILE A 456 -1.61 -9.03 33.70
C ILE A 456 -2.35 -7.88 33.00
N PRO A 457 -1.64 -6.97 32.28
CA PRO A 457 -2.32 -5.96 31.45
C PRO A 457 -3.36 -6.62 30.54
N LYS A 458 -4.59 -6.09 30.53
CA LYS A 458 -5.62 -6.60 29.62
C LYS A 458 -5.19 -6.37 28.15
N PRO A 459 -5.50 -7.29 27.23
CA PRO A 459 -5.26 -7.08 25.80
C PRO A 459 -5.94 -5.82 25.28
N LEU A 460 -5.36 -5.22 24.23
CA LEU A 460 -5.97 -4.10 23.53
C LEU A 460 -7.09 -4.60 22.62
N THR A 461 -8.18 -3.82 22.51
CA THR A 461 -9.24 -4.13 21.54
C THR A 461 -9.14 -3.17 20.37
N PHE A 462 -8.64 -3.67 19.23
CA PHE A 462 -8.56 -2.89 17.98
C PHE A 462 -9.90 -2.93 17.24
N ARG A 463 -10.38 -1.75 16.86
CA ARG A 463 -11.59 -1.56 16.05
C ARG A 463 -11.21 -0.85 14.75
N ALA A 464 -10.76 -1.63 13.77
CA ALA A 464 -10.25 -1.10 12.51
C ALA A 464 -11.28 -0.23 11.76
N CYS A 465 -12.55 -0.60 11.85
CA CYS A 465 -13.72 0.11 11.30
C CYS A 465 -13.81 1.59 11.70
N PHE A 466 -13.32 1.92 12.89
CA PHE A 466 -13.40 3.26 13.48
C PHE A 466 -12.02 3.88 13.73
N SER A 467 -10.96 3.19 13.32
CA SER A 467 -9.58 3.55 13.66
C SER A 467 -9.42 3.82 15.17
N ARG A 468 -9.98 2.92 15.97
CA ARG A 468 -10.08 3.07 17.43
C ARG A 468 -9.43 1.88 18.14
N VAL A 469 -8.79 2.15 19.26
CA VAL A 469 -8.21 1.17 20.17
C VAL A 469 -8.81 1.40 21.55
N ASP A 470 -9.50 0.41 22.08
CA ASP A 470 -9.97 0.49 23.47
C ASP A 470 -8.87 -0.02 24.41
N VAL A 471 -8.55 0.83 25.39
CA VAL A 471 -7.51 0.61 26.40
C VAL A 471 -8.20 0.42 27.75
N SER A 472 -8.24 -0.82 28.24
CA SER A 472 -8.76 -1.13 29.57
C SER A 472 -7.68 -0.92 30.63
N TYR A 473 -7.86 0.07 31.49
CA TYR A 473 -6.92 0.36 32.57
C TYR A 473 -7.11 -0.61 33.74
N ASN A 474 -6.04 -1.31 34.11
CA ASN A 474 -5.98 -2.19 35.29
C ASN A 474 -4.60 -2.09 35.98
N GLN A 475 -4.43 -2.80 37.11
CA GLN A 475 -3.17 -2.75 37.87
C GLN A 475 -1.97 -3.25 37.05
N GLY A 476 -2.16 -4.25 36.17
CA GLY A 476 -1.10 -4.72 35.28
C GLY A 476 -0.62 -3.65 34.29
N LEU A 477 -1.55 -2.96 33.63
CA LEU A 477 -1.20 -1.85 32.73
C LEU A 477 -0.48 -0.72 33.49
N ARG A 478 -0.95 -0.39 34.70
CA ARG A 478 -0.28 0.59 35.56
C ARG A 478 1.18 0.21 35.83
N ASP A 479 1.43 -1.05 36.22
CA ASP A 479 2.77 -1.53 36.59
C ASP A 479 3.76 -1.41 35.42
N ILE A 480 3.34 -1.74 34.19
CA ILE A 480 4.20 -1.60 33.00
C ILE A 480 4.36 -0.14 32.55
N LEU A 481 3.37 0.73 32.80
CA LEU A 481 3.46 2.15 32.44
C LEU A 481 4.41 2.93 33.37
N VAL A 482 4.50 2.56 34.66
CA VAL A 482 5.37 3.22 35.65
C VAL A 482 6.79 2.66 35.71
N GLU A 483 7.13 1.66 34.90
CA GLU A 483 8.47 1.08 34.83
C GLU A 483 9.55 2.16 34.62
N SER A 484 10.57 2.19 35.49
CA SER A 484 11.57 3.26 35.45
C SER A 484 12.45 3.18 34.20
N LEU A 485 12.59 4.30 33.50
CA LEU A 485 13.54 4.46 32.39
C LEU A 485 15.01 4.41 32.85
N SER A 486 15.27 4.55 34.14
CA SER A 486 16.64 4.63 34.68
C SER A 486 17.44 3.33 34.57
N ASN A 487 16.78 2.20 34.32
CA ASN A 487 17.40 0.87 34.43
C ASN A 487 18.10 0.42 33.13
N GLY A 488 17.99 1.17 32.04
CA GLY A 488 18.76 0.94 30.82
C GLY A 488 18.78 2.18 29.93
N SER A 489 19.97 2.74 29.69
CA SER A 489 20.17 3.94 28.87
C SER A 489 20.60 3.64 27.44
N GLY A 490 20.42 2.41 26.98
CA GLY A 490 20.75 1.99 25.62
C GLY A 490 19.58 2.18 24.66
N PRO A 491 19.84 2.48 23.37
CA PRO A 491 18.80 2.47 22.33
C PRO A 491 18.15 1.08 22.20
N ASP A 492 18.84 0.03 22.63
CA ASP A 492 18.36 -1.36 22.58
C ASP A 492 17.58 -1.78 23.84
N TYR A 493 17.40 -0.89 24.82
CA TYR A 493 16.67 -1.22 26.05
C TYR A 493 15.16 -1.20 25.82
N LEU A 494 14.54 -2.37 25.91
CA LEU A 494 13.09 -2.54 25.79
C LEU A 494 12.43 -2.57 27.16
N LEU A 495 11.33 -1.84 27.28
CA LEU A 495 10.46 -1.87 28.45
C LEU A 495 9.44 -3.00 28.33
N LEU A 496 8.86 -3.42 29.45
CA LEU A 496 7.72 -4.32 29.47
C LEU A 496 6.56 -3.80 28.61
N PHE A 497 6.35 -2.48 28.59
CA PHE A 497 5.39 -1.84 27.69
C PHE A 497 5.70 -2.13 26.22
N ASP A 498 6.97 -2.04 25.80
CA ASP A 498 7.36 -2.24 24.40
C ASP A 498 7.06 -3.67 23.95
N HIS A 499 7.37 -4.66 24.80
CA HIS A 499 7.08 -6.07 24.53
C HIS A 499 5.57 -6.33 24.45
N TRP A 500 4.84 -5.94 25.50
CA TRP A 500 3.40 -6.12 25.57
C TRP A 500 2.70 -5.48 24.37
N PHE A 501 2.99 -4.22 24.07
CA PHE A 501 2.34 -3.50 22.97
C PHE A 501 2.71 -4.08 21.60
N HIS A 502 3.97 -4.48 21.38
CA HIS A 502 4.38 -5.12 20.12
C HIS A 502 3.66 -6.45 19.87
N GLU A 503 3.51 -7.26 20.91
CA GLU A 503 2.75 -8.52 20.83
C GLU A 503 1.30 -8.29 20.42
N GLN A 504 0.66 -7.24 20.96
CA GLN A 504 -0.70 -6.86 20.56
C GLN A 504 -0.75 -6.49 19.07
N LEU A 505 0.17 -5.65 18.59
CA LEU A 505 0.17 -5.20 17.19
C LEU A 505 0.44 -6.33 16.19
N VAL A 506 1.35 -7.25 16.50
CA VAL A 506 1.67 -8.38 15.62
C VAL A 506 0.53 -9.41 15.59
N SER A 507 -0.23 -9.51 16.68
CA SER A 507 -1.36 -10.44 16.80
C SER A 507 -2.66 -9.85 16.24
N ALA A 508 -2.83 -8.53 16.25
CA ALA A 508 -4.07 -7.85 15.88
C ALA A 508 -4.60 -8.22 14.47
N PRO A 509 -3.80 -8.27 13.39
CA PRO A 509 -4.30 -8.64 12.05
C PRO A 509 -4.87 -10.07 11.98
N LYS A 510 -4.55 -10.93 12.94
CA LYS A 510 -5.05 -12.31 13.01
C LYS A 510 -6.32 -12.46 13.85
N VAL A 511 -6.63 -11.44 14.65
CA VAL A 511 -7.66 -11.46 15.68
C VAL A 511 -8.53 -10.22 15.49
N TYR A 512 -9.22 -10.13 14.36
CA TYR A 512 -10.31 -9.18 14.25
C TYR A 512 -11.44 -9.68 15.16
N ASN A 513 -11.54 -9.05 16.35
CA ASN A 513 -12.55 -9.34 17.35
C ASN A 513 -13.93 -9.04 16.77
N ILE A 514 -14.62 -10.08 16.34
CA ILE A 514 -16.06 -10.10 16.12
C ILE A 514 -16.70 -9.91 17.50
N TYR A 515 -17.35 -8.77 17.72
CA TYR A 515 -18.28 -8.57 18.83
C TYR A 515 -19.68 -8.47 18.27
#